data_AF-A0A2V2MV89-F1
#
_entry.id   AF-A0A2V2MV89-F1
#
_cell.length_a   1.000
_cell.length_b   1.000
_cell.length_c   1.000
_cell.angle_alpha   90.00
_cell.angle_beta   90.00
_cell.angle_gamma   90.00
#
_symmetry.space_group_name_H-M   'P 1'
#
loop_
_entity.id
_entity.type
_entity.pdbx_description
1 polymer ?
#
loop_
_entity_poly.entity_id
_entity_poly.type
_entity_poly.pdbx_seq_one_letter_code
_entity_poly.pdbx_strand_id
1 'polypeptide(L)'
;MGFVVRSEKPAQSQGKRIFDRIGRMFLSGECLRIGIDGSGVFDMSVNGAGIVLLGLGEADVYDGGSALSSGTAWLSKSRKGFYFSIRGQTFVTPADRVRKVLEGLHRKAPVFLVHETEAREAGKDTSD
;
A
#
# COMPACT_ATOMS: atom_id res chain seq x y z
N MET A 1 -25.22 11.38 -41.77
CA MET A 1 -25.56 10.48 -40.64
C MET A 1 -24.30 10.29 -39.81
N GLY A 2 -24.24 10.87 -38.60
CA GLY A 2 -23.09 10.75 -37.70
C GLY A 2 -23.50 9.99 -36.44
N PHE A 3 -22.83 8.88 -36.15
CA PHE A 3 -23.07 8.09 -34.95
C PHE A 3 -22.28 8.69 -33.79
N VAL A 4 -22.98 9.14 -32.75
CA VAL A 4 -22.37 9.53 -31.48
C VAL A 4 -22.27 8.27 -30.62
N VAL A 5 -21.06 7.73 -30.46
CA VAL A 5 -20.80 6.65 -29.52
C VAL A 5 -20.70 7.26 -28.12
N ARG A 6 -21.78 7.14 -27.35
CA ARG A 6 -21.73 7.42 -25.90
C ARG A 6 -21.00 6.25 -25.24
N SER A 7 -19.74 6.47 -24.91
CA SER A 7 -18.99 5.56 -24.04
C SER A 7 -19.54 5.69 -22.63
N GLU A 8 -20.40 4.76 -22.23
CA GLU A 8 -20.76 4.54 -20.84
C GLU A 8 -19.51 4.03 -20.13
N LYS A 9 -18.78 4.92 -19.45
CA LYS A 9 -17.75 4.50 -18.50
C LYS A 9 -18.46 3.71 -17.40
N PRO A 10 -18.10 2.43 -17.15
CA PRO A 10 -18.64 1.74 -15.99
C PRO A 10 -18.27 2.54 -14.75
N ALA A 11 -19.30 2.90 -13.96
CA ALA A 11 -19.13 3.57 -12.69
C ALA A 11 -18.21 2.72 -11.82
N GLN A 12 -16.96 3.17 -11.65
CA GLN A 12 -16.04 2.59 -10.69
C GLN A 12 -16.67 2.78 -9.31
N SER A 13 -17.23 1.71 -8.75
CA SER A 13 -17.50 1.62 -7.32
C SER A 13 -16.16 1.51 -6.58
N GLN A 14 -15.40 2.61 -6.57
CA GLN A 14 -14.29 2.74 -5.64
C GLN A 14 -14.90 2.96 -4.25
N GLY A 15 -15.12 1.86 -3.53
CA GLY A 15 -15.37 1.93 -2.09
C GLY A 15 -14.35 2.87 -1.45
N LYS A 16 -14.82 3.78 -0.60
CA LYS A 16 -13.98 4.80 0.03
C LYS A 16 -12.94 4.10 0.90
N ARG A 17 -11.67 4.11 0.53
CA ARG A 17 -10.60 3.58 1.40
C ARG A 17 -10.33 4.57 2.52
N ILE A 18 -10.37 4.10 3.76
CA ILE A 18 -10.00 4.89 4.94
C ILE A 18 -8.57 4.50 5.30
N PHE A 19 -7.75 5.49 5.66
CA PHE A 19 -6.33 5.32 5.93
C PHE A 19 -6.00 5.81 7.33
N ASP A 20 -5.58 4.89 8.20
CA ASP A 20 -5.14 5.22 9.56
C ASP A 20 -3.61 5.18 9.64
N ARG A 21 -3.01 6.30 10.03
CA ARG A 21 -1.55 6.35 10.20
C ARG A 21 -1.16 5.55 11.43
N ILE A 22 -0.50 4.40 11.23
CA ILE A 22 -0.19 3.44 12.30
C ILE A 22 1.27 3.01 12.32
N GLY A 23 2.15 3.78 11.67
CA GLY A 23 3.55 3.41 11.65
C GLY A 23 4.44 4.34 10.87
N ARG A 24 5.69 3.92 10.73
CA ARG A 24 6.75 4.65 10.03
C ARG A 24 7.69 3.69 9.32
N MET A 25 8.14 4.12 8.16
CA MET A 25 9.14 3.45 7.34
C MET A 25 10.42 4.29 7.29
N PHE A 26 11.59 3.67 7.43
CA PHE A 26 12.89 4.36 7.44
C PHE A 26 14.02 3.43 6.99
N LEU A 27 15.09 4.02 6.46
CA LEU A 27 16.28 3.28 6.06
C LEU A 27 17.12 2.93 7.29
N SER A 28 17.60 1.69 7.36
CA SER A 28 18.46 1.17 8.42
C SER A 28 19.48 0.19 7.81
N GLY A 29 20.67 0.70 7.46
CA GLY A 29 21.64 -0.07 6.67
C GLY A 29 21.06 -0.44 5.31
N GLU A 30 21.19 -1.71 4.92
CA GLU A 30 20.70 -2.25 3.65
C GLU A 30 19.20 -2.62 3.66
N CYS A 31 18.49 -2.25 4.73
CA CYS A 31 17.08 -2.57 4.91
C CYS A 31 16.20 -1.31 5.00
N LEU A 32 15.08 -1.36 4.30
CA LEU A 32 13.94 -0.50 4.52
C LEU A 32 13.10 -1.08 5.66
N ARG A 33 13.22 -0.48 6.84
CA ARG A 33 12.55 -0.91 8.07
C ARG A 33 11.18 -0.30 8.19
N ILE A 34 10.20 -1.12 8.55
CA ILE A 34 8.77 -0.80 8.66
C ILE A 34 8.34 -1.05 10.11
N GLY A 35 8.22 0.02 10.89
CA GLY A 35 7.65 -0.05 12.24
C GLY A 35 6.14 0.16 12.19
N ILE A 36 5.38 -0.79 12.71
CA ILE A 36 3.91 -0.75 12.84
C ILE A 36 3.56 -0.75 14.32
N ASP A 37 2.83 0.28 14.76
CA ASP A 37 2.45 0.48 16.15
C ASP A 37 1.58 -0.70 16.61
N GLY A 38 2.01 -1.40 17.66
CA GLY A 38 1.33 -2.58 18.19
C GLY A 38 1.58 -3.90 17.45
N SER A 39 2.16 -3.89 16.25
CA SER A 39 2.46 -5.12 15.49
C SER A 39 3.94 -5.48 15.44
N GLY A 40 4.84 -4.51 15.64
CA GLY A 40 6.28 -4.73 15.69
C GLY A 40 7.04 -4.10 14.52
N VAL A 41 8.18 -4.70 14.18
CA VAL A 41 9.12 -4.18 13.18
C VAL A 41 9.32 -5.23 12.11
N PHE A 42 9.26 -4.81 10.85
CA PHE A 42 9.42 -5.64 9.67
C PHE A 42 10.48 -5.02 8.77
N ASP A 43 11.18 -5.85 8.00
CA ASP A 43 12.28 -5.42 7.17
C ASP A 43 12.07 -5.87 5.71
N MET A 44 12.48 -5.01 4.79
CA MET A 44 12.58 -5.31 3.37
C MET A 44 13.96 -4.88 2.88
N SER A 45 14.60 -5.66 2.02
CA SER A 45 15.87 -5.24 1.43
C SER A 45 15.69 -4.00 0.56
N VAL A 46 16.69 -3.12 0.52
CA VAL A 46 16.69 -1.95 -0.38
C VAL A 46 16.53 -2.37 -1.84
N ASN A 47 17.15 -3.49 -2.23
CA ASN A 47 16.98 -4.07 -3.57
C ASN A 47 15.52 -4.46 -3.84
N GLY A 48 14.85 -5.12 -2.90
CA GLY A 48 13.44 -5.46 -2.99
C GLY A 48 12.55 -4.22 -3.12
N ALA A 49 12.81 -3.19 -2.31
CA ALA A 49 12.11 -1.92 -2.43
C ALA A 49 12.31 -1.27 -3.81
N GLY A 50 13.51 -1.39 -4.39
CA GLY A 50 13.83 -0.98 -5.75
C GLY A 50 13.02 -1.71 -6.82
N ILE A 51 12.95 -3.05 -6.75
CA ILE A 51 12.14 -3.89 -7.66
C ILE A 51 10.68 -3.39 -7.67
N VAL A 52 10.11 -3.17 -6.48
CA VAL A 52 8.73 -2.69 -6.34
C VAL A 52 8.57 -1.28 -6.90
N LEU A 53 9.44 -0.33 -6.53
CA LEU A 53 9.32 1.07 -6.92
C LEU A 53 9.50 1.33 -8.43
N LEU A 54 10.26 0.46 -9.10
CA LEU A 54 10.43 0.45 -10.55
C LEU A 54 9.27 -0.27 -11.26
N GLY A 55 8.40 -0.95 -10.52
CA GLY A 55 7.29 -1.73 -11.07
C GLY A 55 7.75 -3.00 -11.79
N LEU A 56 8.89 -3.57 -11.37
CA LEU A 56 9.44 -4.80 -11.94
C LEU A 56 8.85 -6.06 -11.32
N GLY A 57 8.18 -5.95 -10.18
CA GLY A 57 7.53 -7.06 -9.51
C GLY A 57 7.20 -6.76 -8.06
N GLU A 58 6.95 -7.84 -7.32
CA GLU A 58 6.72 -7.82 -5.88
C GLU A 58 8.01 -8.14 -5.12
N ALA A 59 8.06 -7.81 -3.83
CA ALA A 59 9.18 -8.15 -2.97
C ALA A 59 8.71 -8.60 -1.59
N ASP A 60 9.40 -9.56 -1.01
CA ASP A 60 9.10 -10.07 0.32
C ASP A 60 9.35 -9.03 1.42
N VAL A 61 8.54 -9.12 2.47
CA VAL A 61 8.68 -8.42 3.73
C VAL A 61 8.93 -9.45 4.82
N TYR A 62 9.99 -9.27 5.61
CA TYR A 62 10.41 -10.20 6.64
C TYR A 62 10.15 -9.63 8.03
N ASP A 63 10.05 -10.50 9.03
CA ASP A 63 10.00 -10.08 10.43
C ASP A 63 11.35 -9.49 10.84
N GLY A 64 11.40 -8.30 11.46
CA GLY A 64 12.67 -7.61 11.75
C GLY A 64 13.58 -8.31 12.75
N GLY A 65 13.10 -9.37 13.42
CA GLY A 65 13.88 -10.22 14.32
C GLY A 65 14.18 -11.62 13.76
N SER A 66 13.72 -11.97 12.55
CA SER A 66 13.92 -13.31 11.98
C SER A 66 14.02 -13.30 10.45
N ALA A 67 14.53 -14.38 9.85
CA ALA A 67 14.54 -14.53 8.40
C ALA A 67 13.19 -15.02 7.82
N LEU A 68 12.11 -15.00 8.60
CA LEU A 68 10.81 -15.51 8.17
C LEU A 68 10.04 -14.45 7.38
N SER A 69 9.60 -14.84 6.18
CA SER A 69 8.70 -14.01 5.37
C SER A 69 7.39 -13.80 6.13
N SER A 70 7.01 -12.54 6.28
CA SER A 70 5.80 -12.08 6.97
C SER A 70 4.76 -11.47 6.03
N GLY A 71 5.13 -11.28 4.76
CA GLY A 71 4.23 -10.84 3.70
C GLY A 71 4.98 -10.29 2.51
N THR A 72 4.31 -9.43 1.73
CA THR A 72 4.78 -9.05 0.40
C THR A 72 4.44 -7.60 0.12
N ALA A 73 5.28 -6.92 -0.67
CA ALA A 73 5.09 -5.55 -1.11
C ALA A 73 4.96 -5.44 -2.62
N TRP A 74 4.15 -4.47 -3.05
CA TRP A 74 3.85 -4.22 -4.44
C TRP A 74 3.53 -2.75 -4.68
N LEU A 75 3.59 -2.36 -5.96
CA LEU A 75 3.28 -0.99 -6.36
C LEU A 75 1.82 -0.90 -6.80
N SER A 76 1.13 0.19 -6.44
CA SER A 76 -0.23 0.44 -6.89
C SER A 76 -0.29 0.57 -8.41
N LYS A 77 -1.45 0.26 -9.02
CA LYS A 77 -1.67 0.45 -10.48
C LYS A 77 -1.35 1.88 -10.94
N SER A 78 -1.66 2.87 -10.10
CA SER A 78 -1.35 4.29 -10.34
C SER A 78 0.11 4.67 -10.10
N ARG A 79 0.95 3.76 -9.59
CA ARG A 79 2.35 3.95 -9.17
C ARG A 79 2.58 4.98 -8.06
N LYS A 80 1.49 5.46 -7.44
CA LYS A 80 1.54 6.47 -6.37
C LYS A 80 1.60 5.87 -4.96
N GLY A 81 1.13 4.64 -4.79
CA GLY A 81 1.16 3.93 -3.50
C GLY A 81 2.14 2.77 -3.52
N PHE A 82 2.98 2.70 -2.51
CA PHE A 82 3.79 1.55 -2.16
C PHE A 82 3.00 0.74 -1.13
N TYR A 83 2.42 -0.36 -1.57
CA TYR A 83 1.56 -1.21 -0.75
C TYR A 83 2.35 -2.40 -0.23
N PHE A 84 1.93 -2.92 0.91
CA PHE A 84 2.45 -4.16 1.44
C PHE A 84 1.44 -4.84 2.35
N SER A 85 1.45 -6.16 2.36
CA SER A 85 0.68 -6.99 3.26
C SER A 85 1.62 -7.56 4.30
N ILE A 86 1.19 -7.57 5.55
CA ILE A 86 1.89 -8.22 6.65
C ILE A 86 0.83 -8.97 7.46
N ARG A 87 0.97 -10.29 7.58
CA ARG A 87 0.06 -11.14 8.38
C ARG A 87 -1.43 -10.90 8.07
N GLY A 88 -1.78 -10.75 6.79
CA GLY A 88 -3.15 -10.57 6.31
C GLY A 88 -3.71 -9.14 6.37
N GLN A 89 -2.98 -8.18 6.95
CA GLN A 89 -3.36 -6.76 6.92
C GLN A 89 -2.63 -6.02 5.80
N THR A 90 -3.34 -5.11 5.13
CA THR A 90 -2.78 -4.30 4.04
C THR A 90 -2.44 -2.91 4.52
N PHE A 91 -1.24 -2.47 4.19
CA PHE A 91 -0.71 -1.17 4.51
C PHE A 91 -0.28 -0.44 3.24
N VAL A 92 -0.12 0.88 3.36
CA VAL A 92 0.35 1.73 2.28
C VAL A 92 1.26 2.84 2.78
N THR A 93 2.22 3.22 1.95
CA THR A 93 3.01 4.44 2.07
C THR A 93 3.02 5.14 0.70
N PRO A 94 2.98 6.48 0.62
CA PRO A 94 3.16 7.16 -0.67
C PRO A 94 4.50 6.78 -1.31
N ALA A 95 4.51 6.32 -2.55
CA ALA A 95 5.72 5.80 -3.21
C ALA A 95 6.82 6.88 -3.31
N ASP A 96 6.43 8.14 -3.55
CA ASP A 96 7.37 9.29 -3.52
C ASP A 96 8.05 9.46 -2.16
N ARG A 97 7.32 9.24 -1.05
CA ARG A 97 7.90 9.29 0.29
C ARG A 97 8.89 8.16 0.52
N VAL A 98 8.64 6.96 -0.01
CA VAL A 98 9.58 5.83 0.06
C VAL A 98 10.86 6.15 -0.72
N ARG A 99 10.75 6.66 -1.96
CA ARG A 99 11.92 7.08 -2.77
C ARG A 99 12.80 8.07 -2.03
N LYS A 100 12.18 9.12 -1.48
CA LYS A 100 12.89 10.14 -0.69
C LYS A 100 13.54 9.59 0.58
N VAL A 101 13.02 8.52 1.17
CA VAL A 101 13.67 7.82 2.29
C VAL A 101 14.91 7.06 1.81
N LEU A 102 14.80 6.33 0.70
CA LEU A 102 15.92 5.58 0.11
C LEU A 102 17.04 6.51 -0.38
N GLU A 103 16.69 7.68 -0.91
CA GLU A 103 17.64 8.73 -1.34
C GLU A 103 18.24 9.53 -0.16
N GLY A 104 17.83 9.25 1.08
CA GLY A 104 18.29 9.98 2.26
C GLY A 104 17.72 11.40 2.41
N LEU A 105 16.85 11.85 1.50
CA LEU A 105 16.21 13.16 1.54
C LEU A 105 15.20 13.28 2.70
N HIS A 106 14.57 12.17 3.08
CA HIS A 106 13.67 12.08 4.23
C HIS A 106 14.15 11.04 5.23
N ARG A 107 14.15 11.40 6.51
CA ARG A 107 14.46 10.44 7.58
C ARG A 107 13.42 9.31 7.70
N LYS A 108 12.14 9.63 7.49
CA LYS A 108 11.01 8.70 7.69
C LYS A 108 9.86 8.96 6.70
N ALA A 109 9.14 7.90 6.34
CA ALA A 109 7.87 7.94 5.63
C ALA A 109 6.73 7.41 6.54
N PRO A 110 5.50 7.92 6.40
CA PRO A 110 4.35 7.44 7.16
C PRO A 110 3.81 6.12 6.59
N VAL A 111 3.44 5.19 7.48
CA VAL A 111 2.73 3.96 7.13
C VAL A 111 1.27 4.10 7.53
N PHE A 112 0.36 3.70 6.64
CA PHE A 112 -1.07 3.72 6.87
C PHE A 112 -1.67 2.32 6.74
N LEU A 113 -2.55 1.94 7.67
CA LEU A 113 -3.44 0.78 7.52
C LEU A 113 -4.52 1.13 6.50
N VAL A 114 -4.84 0.19 5.62
CA VAL A 114 -5.87 0.34 4.60
C VAL A 114 -7.14 -0.36 5.08
N HIS A 115 -8.20 0.40 5.28
CA HIS A 115 -9.53 -0.14 5.54
C HIS A 115 -10.32 -0.16 4.24
N GLU A 116 -10.82 -1.33 3.88
CA GLU A 116 -11.83 -1.44 2.84
C GLU A 116 -13.18 -1.08 3.46
N THR A 117 -13.78 0.00 3.00
CA THR A 117 -15.18 0.27 3.36
C THR A 117 -16.02 -0.61 2.44
N GLU A 118 -16.64 -1.65 2.99
CA GLU A 118 -17.72 -2.35 2.32
C GLU A 118 -18.77 -1.30 1.94
N ALA A 119 -19.08 -1.20 0.64
CA ALA A 119 -20.16 -0.34 0.20
C ALA A 119 -21.44 -0.87 0.84
N ARG A 120 -21.98 -0.17 1.84
CA ARG A 120 -23.33 -0.45 2.33
C ARG A 120 -24.27 -0.33 1.13
N GLU A 121 -24.83 -1.45 0.69
CA GLU A 121 -25.97 -1.47 -0.21
C GLU A 121 -27.12 -0.76 0.52
N ALA A 122 -27.27 0.53 0.27
CA ALA A 122 -28.41 1.30 0.69
C ALA A 122 -29.54 1.03 -0.32
N GLY A 123 -30.63 0.45 0.16
CA GLY A 123 -31.93 0.54 -0.51
C GLY A 123 -32.54 -0.80 -0.91
N LYS A 124 -33.27 -1.42 0.03
CA LYS A 124 -34.54 -2.03 -0.31
C LYS A 124 -35.56 -1.65 0.76
N ASP A 125 -36.04 -0.41 0.65
CA ASP A 125 -37.36 -0.05 1.14
C ASP A 125 -38.36 -0.89 0.32
N THR A 126 -38.79 -2.02 0.86
CA THR A 126 -40.06 -2.63 0.48
C THR A 126 -41.10 -2.14 1.47
N SER A 127 -41.74 -1.04 1.11
CA SER A 127 -43.15 -0.82 1.41
C SER A 127 -43.96 -1.45 0.28
N ASP A 128 -44.72 -2.48 0.61
CA ASP A 128 -46.14 -2.67 0.25
C ASP A 128 -46.69 -3.90 0.98
#